data_AF-A0A4P7WVQ2-F1
#
_entry.id   AF-A0A4P7WVQ2-F1
#
_cell.length_a   1.000
_cell.length_b   1.000
_cell.length_c   1.000
_cell.angle_alpha   90.00
_cell.angle_beta   90.00
_cell.angle_gamma   90.00
#
_symmetry.space_group_name_H-M   'P 1'
#
loop_
_entity.id
_entity.type
_entity.pdbx_description
1 polymer ?
#
loop_
_entity_poly.entity_id
_entity_poly.type
_entity_poly.pdbx_seq_one_letter_code
_entity_poly.pdbx_strand_id
1 'polypeptide(L)'
;MSQTREKSKCEGESENEVKLACAKTWAKKWQTDFPNHSKAFLIPAIDLIQALKEMDVLVPQEDGNYSLKNIESSGVRAYMAIDEEIKDGGGEKLLIVGTKVDCKGIHRDIIEDEKHSGCDDSDVDLAVNKLIGSGVFDFTSPCPSDCDINSPLFNP
;
A
#
# COMPACT_ATOMS: atom_id res chain seq x y z
N MET A 1 -2.11 3.27 -30.25
CA MET A 1 -1.22 4.44 -30.38
C MET A 1 -0.51 4.59 -29.06
N SER A 2 0.78 4.25 -29.01
CA SER A 2 1.58 4.30 -27.78
C SER A 2 1.93 5.77 -27.50
N GLN A 3 1.38 6.36 -26.45
CA GLN A 3 1.85 7.64 -25.96
C GLN A 3 3.17 7.38 -25.22
N THR A 4 4.28 7.81 -25.83
CA THR A 4 5.58 7.83 -25.15
C THR A 4 5.48 8.84 -24.01
N ARG A 5 5.31 8.35 -22.77
CA ARG A 5 5.28 9.17 -21.56
C ARG A 5 6.65 9.86 -21.45
N GLU A 6 6.66 11.19 -21.41
CA GLU A 6 7.88 11.97 -21.17
C GLU A 6 8.37 11.60 -19.76
N LYS A 7 9.58 11.02 -19.65
CA LYS A 7 10.10 10.58 -18.36
C LYS A 7 10.18 11.77 -17.41
N SER A 8 9.42 11.73 -16.31
CA SER A 8 9.47 12.74 -15.27
C SER A 8 10.90 12.89 -14.74
N LYS A 9 11.32 14.12 -14.45
CA LYS A 9 12.66 14.45 -13.91
C LYS A 9 13.07 13.57 -12.73
N CYS A 10 12.07 13.07 -11.98
CA CYS A 10 12.23 12.29 -10.77
C CYS A 10 12.10 10.77 -10.94
N GLU A 11 11.84 10.23 -12.13
CA GLU A 11 11.83 8.78 -12.38
C GLU A 11 13.23 8.16 -12.22
N GLY A 12 13.29 7.00 -11.56
CA GLY A 12 14.49 6.21 -11.26
C GLY A 12 14.92 5.28 -12.39
N GLU A 13 15.77 4.30 -12.07
CA GLU A 13 16.37 3.37 -13.04
C GLU A 13 15.49 2.14 -13.30
N SER A 14 14.77 1.70 -12.27
CA SER A 14 13.80 0.60 -12.34
C SER A 14 12.35 1.08 -12.45
N GLU A 15 11.45 0.16 -12.79
CA GLU A 15 10.03 0.46 -12.99
C GLU A 15 9.40 1.06 -11.73
N ASN A 16 8.70 2.19 -11.89
CA ASN A 16 8.06 2.98 -10.83
C ASN A 16 9.00 3.52 -9.74
N GLU A 17 10.31 3.40 -9.90
CA GLU A 17 11.29 3.96 -8.97
C GLU A 17 11.32 5.49 -9.03
N VAL A 18 11.64 6.12 -7.90
CA VAL A 18 11.89 7.56 -7.80
C VAL A 18 13.36 7.80 -7.42
N LYS A 19 14.01 8.77 -8.07
CA LYS A 19 15.38 9.19 -7.71
C LYS A 19 15.46 9.66 -6.26
N LEU A 20 16.50 9.20 -5.56
CA LEU A 20 16.77 9.56 -4.16
C LEU A 20 16.77 11.07 -3.89
N ALA A 21 17.31 11.90 -4.80
CA ALA A 21 17.32 13.35 -4.64
C ALA A 21 15.91 13.96 -4.59
N CYS A 22 14.98 13.44 -5.40
CA CYS A 22 13.58 13.87 -5.36
C CYS A 22 12.89 13.36 -4.09
N ALA A 23 13.07 12.08 -3.75
CA ALA A 23 12.50 11.51 -2.52
C ALA A 23 12.93 12.30 -1.26
N LYS A 24 14.22 12.65 -1.14
CA LYS A 24 14.74 13.52 -0.06
C LYS A 24 14.03 14.88 -0.02
N THR A 25 13.85 15.51 -1.17
CA THR A 25 13.22 16.82 -1.28
C THR A 25 11.76 16.77 -0.83
N TRP A 26 11.03 15.73 -1.25
CA TRP A 26 9.62 15.55 -0.91
C TRP A 26 9.44 15.19 0.57
N ALA A 27 10.24 14.25 1.10
CA ALA A 27 10.22 13.87 2.50
C ALA A 27 10.53 15.06 3.41
N LYS A 28 11.57 15.85 3.08
CA LYS A 28 11.91 17.07 3.83
C LYS A 28 10.78 18.08 3.82
N LYS A 29 10.13 18.29 2.66
CA LYS A 29 9.00 19.22 2.56
C LYS A 29 7.84 18.78 3.46
N TRP A 30 7.45 17.50 3.42
CA TRP A 30 6.42 16.96 4.30
C TRP A 30 6.76 17.18 5.78
N GLN A 31 7.95 16.77 6.21
CA GLN A 31 8.39 16.87 7.60
C GLN A 31 8.52 18.33 8.08
N THR A 32 8.76 19.28 7.16
CA THR A 32 8.81 20.72 7.47
C THR A 32 7.40 21.30 7.61
N ASP A 33 6.50 20.97 6.69
CA ASP A 33 5.14 21.53 6.65
C ASP A 33 4.23 20.90 7.72
N PHE A 34 4.52 19.66 8.14
CA PHE A 34 3.70 18.85 9.05
C PHE A 34 4.53 18.29 10.23
N PRO A 35 5.06 19.15 11.11
CA PRO A 35 6.03 18.74 12.15
C PRO A 35 5.45 17.82 13.24
N ASN A 36 4.12 17.82 13.41
CA ASN A 36 3.43 17.01 14.42
C ASN A 36 2.76 15.76 13.83
N HIS A 37 2.99 15.47 12.55
CA HIS A 37 2.50 14.29 11.86
C HIS A 37 3.59 13.24 11.73
N SER A 38 3.20 12.00 11.47
CA SER A 38 4.10 10.88 11.22
C SER A 38 5.03 11.18 10.05
N LYS A 39 6.33 10.96 10.29
CA LYS A 39 7.38 11.18 9.29
C LYS A 39 7.45 10.03 8.28
N ALA A 40 7.09 8.82 8.72
CA ALA A 40 7.08 7.59 7.94
C ALA A 40 6.23 6.52 8.66
N PHE A 41 5.89 5.46 7.92
CA PHE A 41 5.27 4.25 8.46
C PHE A 41 6.18 3.05 8.18
N LEU A 42 6.47 2.26 9.22
CA LEU A 42 7.14 0.98 9.06
C LEU A 42 6.09 -0.08 8.76
N ILE A 43 6.12 -0.61 7.54
CA ILE A 43 5.23 -1.66 7.04
C ILE A 43 5.95 -3.02 7.21
N PRO A 44 5.49 -3.92 8.11
CA PRO A 44 6.11 -5.23 8.26
C PRO A 44 5.97 -6.08 7.00
N ALA A 45 7.03 -6.81 6.65
CA ALA A 45 7.05 -7.60 5.42
C ALA A 45 5.99 -8.73 5.41
N ILE A 46 5.68 -9.30 6.57
CA ILE A 46 4.68 -10.36 6.71
C ILE A 46 3.28 -9.88 6.31
N ASP A 47 2.96 -8.63 6.62
CA ASP A 47 1.65 -8.06 6.31
C ASP A 47 1.52 -7.83 4.79
N LEU A 48 2.62 -7.42 4.12
CA LEU A 48 2.61 -7.23 2.66
C LEU A 48 2.41 -8.57 1.95
N ILE A 49 3.03 -9.63 2.47
CA ILE A 49 2.85 -10.99 1.98
C ILE A 49 1.38 -11.44 2.15
N GLN A 50 0.72 -11.09 3.26
CA GLN A 50 -0.69 -11.44 3.48
C GLN A 50 -1.60 -10.73 2.48
N ALA A 51 -1.46 -9.41 2.30
CA ALA A 51 -2.25 -8.67 1.32
C ALA A 51 -2.06 -9.21 -0.11
N LEU A 52 -0.81 -9.55 -0.49
CA LEU A 52 -0.52 -10.15 -1.80
C LEU A 52 -1.11 -11.56 -1.96
N LYS A 53 -1.23 -12.33 -0.87
CA LYS A 53 -1.89 -13.65 -0.90
C LYS A 53 -3.39 -13.53 -1.09
N GLU A 54 -4.05 -12.58 -0.41
CA GLU A 54 -5.50 -12.37 -0.54
C GLU A 54 -5.91 -11.96 -1.96
N MET A 55 -5.06 -11.20 -2.64
CA MET A 55 -5.26 -10.83 -4.05
C MET A 55 -4.97 -11.97 -5.04
N ASP A 56 -4.57 -13.15 -4.55
CA ASP A 56 -4.03 -14.26 -5.35
C ASP A 56 -2.78 -13.86 -6.18
N VAL A 57 -2.05 -12.82 -5.76
CA VAL A 57 -0.82 -12.40 -6.44
C VAL A 57 0.34 -13.34 -6.07
N LEU A 58 0.50 -13.62 -4.77
CA LEU A 58 1.45 -14.60 -4.28
C LEU A 58 0.75 -15.92 -3.97
N VAL A 59 0.94 -16.92 -4.83
CA VAL A 59 0.30 -18.23 -4.66
C VAL A 59 1.32 -19.27 -4.16
N PRO A 60 1.19 -19.79 -2.93
CA PRO A 60 2.11 -20.79 -2.40
C PRO A 60 2.08 -22.08 -3.22
N GLN A 61 3.25 -22.69 -3.41
CA GLN A 61 3.44 -23.96 -4.10
C GLN A 61 3.84 -25.06 -3.11
N GLU A 62 3.67 -26.33 -3.50
CA GLU A 62 3.99 -27.48 -2.64
C GLU A 62 5.48 -27.60 -2.28
N ASP A 63 6.36 -27.02 -3.10
CA ASP A 63 7.81 -27.02 -2.92
C ASP A 63 8.33 -25.89 -2.00
N GLY A 64 7.42 -25.10 -1.42
CA GLY A 64 7.76 -23.94 -0.58
C GLY A 64 8.07 -22.65 -1.35
N ASN A 65 8.02 -22.67 -2.68
CA ASN A 65 8.13 -21.47 -3.51
C ASN A 65 6.77 -20.78 -3.67
N TYR A 66 6.79 -19.60 -4.29
CA TYR A 66 5.59 -18.85 -4.67
C TYR A 66 5.55 -18.66 -6.19
N SER A 67 4.36 -18.81 -6.78
CA SER A 67 4.09 -18.34 -8.14
C SER A 67 3.42 -16.97 -8.10
N LEU A 68 3.69 -16.16 -9.12
CA LEU A 68 3.07 -14.84 -9.30
C LEU A 68 1.90 -14.93 -10.28
N LYS A 69 0.75 -14.38 -9.90
CA LYS A 69 -0.45 -14.26 -10.76
C LYS A 69 -1.08 -12.88 -10.60
N ASN A 70 -2.01 -12.53 -11.50
CA ASN A 70 -2.87 -11.35 -11.40
C ASN A 70 -2.15 -10.01 -11.14
N ILE A 71 -0.87 -9.87 -11.51
CA ILE A 71 -0.06 -8.69 -11.17
C ILE A 71 -0.67 -7.40 -11.74
N GLU A 72 -1.04 -7.42 -13.02
CA GLU A 72 -1.56 -6.25 -13.74
C GLU A 72 -2.97 -5.82 -13.29
N SER A 73 -3.74 -6.73 -12.71
CA SER A 73 -5.14 -6.50 -12.29
C SER A 73 -5.31 -6.39 -10.78
N SER A 74 -4.20 -6.41 -10.04
CA SER A 74 -4.18 -6.32 -8.58
C SER A 74 -3.38 -5.09 -8.15
N GLY A 75 -3.72 -4.56 -6.99
CA GLY A 75 -3.00 -3.43 -6.40
C GLY A 75 -3.34 -3.28 -4.94
N VAL A 76 -2.54 -2.52 -4.20
CA VAL A 76 -2.86 -2.19 -2.81
C VAL A 76 -3.35 -0.76 -2.72
N ARG A 77 -4.41 -0.54 -1.94
CA ARG A 77 -4.87 0.80 -1.59
C ARG A 77 -4.45 1.11 -0.16
N ALA A 78 -3.83 2.26 0.02
CA ALA A 78 -3.44 2.76 1.34
C ALA A 78 -4.39 3.87 1.78
N TYR A 79 -4.96 3.73 2.97
CA TYR A 79 -5.81 4.71 3.64
C TYR A 79 -5.06 5.34 4.81
N MET A 80 -5.18 6.67 4.95
CA MET A 80 -4.76 7.38 6.15
C MET A 80 -5.90 7.33 7.18
N ALA A 81 -5.60 6.96 8.42
CA ALA A 81 -6.55 6.93 9.52
C ALA A 81 -5.92 7.50 10.79
N ILE A 82 -6.75 7.72 11.81
CA ILE A 82 -6.31 8.17 13.14
C ILE A 82 -6.90 7.22 14.16
N ASP A 83 -6.03 6.64 14.99
CA ASP A 83 -6.36 5.94 16.21
C ASP A 83 -6.20 6.91 17.38
N GLU A 84 -7.34 7.41 17.89
CA GLU A 84 -7.37 8.41 18.96
C GLU A 84 -6.78 7.90 20.30
N GLU A 85 -6.62 6.59 20.46
CA GLU A 85 -6.04 5.98 21.66
C GLU A 85 -4.50 6.07 21.68
N ILE A 86 -3.88 6.26 20.51
CA ILE A 86 -2.43 6.34 20.34
C ILE A 86 -1.98 7.80 20.26
N LYS A 87 -1.02 8.18 21.11
CA LYS A 87 -0.52 9.57 21.16
C LYS A 87 0.72 9.79 20.29
N ASP A 88 1.52 8.76 20.08
CA ASP A 88 2.74 8.84 19.26
C ASP A 88 2.38 9.03 17.78
N GLY A 89 3.12 9.91 17.10
CA GLY A 89 2.84 10.27 15.71
C GLY A 89 1.43 10.81 15.48
N GLY A 90 0.78 11.37 16.51
CA GLY A 90 -0.58 11.90 16.45
C GLY A 90 -1.67 10.84 16.31
N GLY A 91 -1.37 9.57 16.60
CA GLY A 91 -2.28 8.46 16.41
C GLY A 91 -2.48 8.07 14.95
N GLU A 92 -1.69 8.63 14.03
CA GLU A 92 -1.85 8.36 12.61
C GLU A 92 -1.54 6.90 12.26
N LYS A 93 -2.34 6.38 11.33
CA LYS A 93 -2.31 5.01 10.85
C LYS A 93 -2.30 5.00 9.33
N LEU A 94 -1.58 4.02 8.78
CA LEU A 94 -1.62 3.66 7.36
C LEU A 94 -2.24 2.27 7.26
N LEU A 95 -3.51 2.23 6.85
CA LEU A 95 -4.22 0.99 6.62
C LEU A 95 -4.02 0.58 5.17
N ILE A 96 -3.81 -0.70 4.89
CA ILE A 96 -3.70 -1.16 3.51
C ILE A 96 -4.75 -2.25 3.26
N VAL A 97 -5.36 -2.16 2.08
CA VAL A 97 -6.38 -3.08 1.59
C VAL A 97 -5.95 -3.60 0.23
N GLY A 98 -6.04 -4.92 0.02
CA GLY A 98 -5.84 -5.53 -1.29
C GLY A 98 -6.97 -5.15 -2.24
N THR A 99 -6.68 -5.01 -3.54
CA THR A 99 -7.68 -4.64 -4.54
C THR A 99 -7.62 -5.55 -5.76
N LYS A 100 -8.78 -5.73 -6.40
CA LYS A 100 -8.91 -6.31 -7.73
C LYS A 100 -9.66 -5.36 -8.66
N VAL A 101 -9.26 -5.32 -9.91
CA VAL A 101 -9.95 -4.55 -10.95
C VAL A 101 -11.27 -5.25 -11.30
N ASP A 102 -12.38 -4.52 -11.27
CA ASP A 102 -13.69 -5.01 -11.74
C ASP A 102 -13.86 -4.91 -13.26
N CYS A 103 -14.98 -5.42 -13.78
CA CYS A 103 -15.33 -5.38 -15.20
C CYS A 103 -15.33 -3.98 -15.84
N LYS A 104 -15.34 -2.90 -15.05
CA LYS A 104 -15.31 -1.50 -15.50
C LYS A 104 -13.89 -0.91 -15.47
N GLY A 105 -12.89 -1.70 -15.09
CA GLY A 105 -11.51 -1.23 -14.96
C GLY A 105 -11.26 -0.49 -13.65
N ILE A 106 -12.14 -0.63 -12.64
CA ILE A 106 -12.04 0.09 -11.37
C ILE A 106 -11.46 -0.84 -10.31
N HIS A 107 -10.41 -0.41 -9.61
CA HIS A 107 -9.91 -1.13 -8.43
C HIS A 107 -10.94 -1.11 -7.31
N ARG A 108 -11.38 -2.31 -6.91
CA ARG A 108 -12.31 -2.57 -5.82
C ARG A 108 -11.57 -3.17 -4.65
N ASP A 109 -11.95 -2.73 -3.46
CA ASP A 109 -11.28 -3.11 -2.23
C ASP A 109 -11.78 -4.49 -1.80
N ILE A 110 -10.87 -5.38 -1.45
CA ILE A 110 -11.19 -6.69 -0.88
C ILE A 110 -11.30 -6.51 0.62
N ILE A 111 -12.47 -6.09 1.07
CA ILE A 111 -12.77 -5.71 2.45
C ILE A 111 -14.15 -6.25 2.84
N GLU A 112 -14.33 -6.54 4.12
CA GLU A 112 -15.63 -6.89 4.69
C GLU A 112 -16.68 -5.82 4.35
N ASP A 113 -17.89 -6.28 4.03
CA ASP A 113 -19.03 -5.46 3.60
C ASP A 113 -18.82 -4.63 2.31
N GLU A 114 -17.82 -4.97 1.48
CA GLU A 114 -17.68 -4.34 0.15
C GLU A 114 -18.96 -4.52 -0.67
N LYS A 115 -19.43 -3.40 -1.25
CA LYS A 115 -20.68 -3.41 -2.01
C LYS A 115 -20.47 -4.03 -3.39
N HIS A 116 -21.42 -4.87 -3.79
CA HIS A 116 -21.43 -5.45 -5.13
C HIS A 116 -21.25 -4.38 -6.23
N SER A 117 -20.38 -4.67 -7.20
CA SER A 117 -19.95 -3.72 -8.22
C SER A 117 -20.99 -3.42 -9.29
N GLY A 118 -22.08 -4.20 -9.32
CA GLY A 118 -23.07 -4.21 -10.39
C GLY A 118 -22.49 -4.73 -11.71
N CYS A 119 -21.30 -5.35 -11.65
CA CYS A 119 -20.78 -6.21 -12.69
C CYS A 119 -21.19 -7.65 -12.35
N ASP A 120 -21.44 -8.49 -13.34
CA ASP A 120 -21.52 -9.96 -13.13
C ASP A 120 -20.14 -10.57 -12.77
N ASP A 121 -19.17 -9.72 -12.45
CA ASP A 121 -17.77 -10.05 -12.23
C ASP A 121 -17.60 -10.71 -10.86
N SER A 122 -17.64 -12.04 -10.93
CA SER A 122 -17.52 -12.91 -9.78
C SER A 122 -16.18 -12.75 -9.05
N ASP A 123 -15.12 -12.23 -9.67
CA ASP A 123 -13.79 -12.35 -9.08
C ASP A 123 -13.57 -11.44 -7.87
N VAL A 124 -14.16 -10.24 -7.89
CA VAL A 124 -14.18 -9.33 -6.73
C VAL A 124 -15.05 -9.92 -5.62
N ASP A 125 -16.27 -10.33 -5.94
CA ASP A 125 -17.19 -10.91 -4.96
C ASP A 125 -16.66 -12.22 -4.38
N LEU A 126 -16.00 -13.07 -5.19
CA LEU A 126 -15.37 -14.31 -4.76
C LEU A 126 -14.17 -14.04 -3.85
N ALA A 127 -13.39 -12.98 -4.12
CA ALA A 127 -12.29 -12.58 -3.25
C ALA A 127 -12.81 -12.11 -1.90
N VAL A 128 -13.83 -11.24 -1.88
CA VAL A 128 -14.48 -10.75 -0.66
C VAL A 128 -15.13 -11.90 0.12
N ASN A 129 -15.81 -12.84 -0.55
CA ASN A 129 -16.43 -14.00 0.10
C ASN A 129 -15.43 -15.00 0.68
N LYS A 130 -14.17 -15.00 0.22
CA LYS A 130 -13.10 -15.86 0.73
C LYS A 130 -12.27 -15.18 1.84
N LEU A 131 -12.55 -13.92 2.13
CA LEU A 131 -11.82 -13.14 3.11
C LEU A 131 -11.91 -13.77 4.51
N ILE A 132 -10.80 -13.73 5.24
CA ILE A 132 -10.75 -14.13 6.64
C ILE A 132 -10.42 -12.87 7.46
N GLY A 133 -11.40 -12.38 8.22
CA GLY A 133 -11.29 -11.09 8.92
C GLY A 133 -11.78 -9.93 8.06
N SER A 134 -11.35 -8.70 8.41
CA SER A 134 -11.87 -7.48 7.79
C SER A 134 -11.30 -7.19 6.40
N GLY A 135 -10.13 -7.76 6.03
CA GLY A 135 -9.37 -7.37 4.83
C GLY A 135 -8.69 -6.00 4.94
N VAL A 136 -8.79 -5.36 6.12
CA VAL A 136 -8.02 -4.17 6.46
C VAL A 136 -6.92 -4.56 7.41
N PHE A 137 -5.70 -4.27 7.00
CA PHE A 137 -4.54 -4.48 7.83
C PHE A 137 -4.02 -3.14 8.32
N ASP A 138 -3.79 -3.03 9.62
CA ASP A 138 -2.98 -1.95 10.18
C ASP A 138 -1.51 -2.32 10.01
N PHE A 139 -0.87 -1.64 9.07
CA PHE A 139 0.50 -1.88 8.70
C PHE A 139 1.48 -1.01 9.51
N THR A 140 1.07 -0.49 10.67
CA THR A 140 1.82 0.59 11.32
C THR A 140 2.09 0.40 12.81
N SER A 141 3.32 0.74 13.18
CA SER A 141 3.57 1.58 14.34
C SER A 141 3.92 2.97 13.81
N PRO A 142 3.25 4.05 14.24
CA PRO A 142 3.66 5.39 13.86
C PRO A 142 5.13 5.54 14.24
N CYS A 143 5.93 5.97 13.28
CA CYS A 143 7.34 6.12 13.52
C CYS A 143 7.50 7.25 14.56
N PRO A 144 8.05 7.00 15.77
CA PRO A 144 8.15 8.02 16.82
C PRO A 144 8.98 9.22 16.35
N SER A 145 9.08 10.27 17.16
CA SER A 145 9.92 11.45 16.87
C SER A 145 11.36 11.10 16.44
N ASP A 146 11.85 9.92 16.86
CA ASP A 146 13.15 9.32 16.54
C ASP A 146 13.05 8.17 15.52
N CYS A 147 12.41 8.40 14.36
CA CYS A 147 12.56 7.54 13.18
C CYS A 147 14.03 7.30 12.83
N ASP A 148 14.35 6.14 12.22
CA ASP A 148 15.71 5.74 11.78
C ASP A 148 16.59 6.94 11.43
N ILE A 149 17.38 7.39 12.42
CA ILE A 149 18.13 8.64 12.36
C ILE A 149 19.23 8.60 11.30
N ASN A 150 19.57 7.40 10.82
CA ASN A 150 20.57 7.19 9.78
C ASN A 150 19.95 7.21 8.38
N SER A 151 18.62 7.21 8.27
CA SER A 151 17.95 7.25 6.98
C SER A 151 18.27 8.54 6.24
N PRO A 152 18.62 8.50 4.93
CA PRO A 152 18.79 9.69 4.12
C PRO A 152 17.51 10.52 3.95
N LEU A 153 16.35 9.97 4.37
CA LEU A 153 15.05 10.61 4.35
C LEU A 153 14.65 11.19 5.72
N PHE A 154 15.45 10.96 6.76
CA PHE A 154 15.26 11.55 8.07
C PHE A 154 15.64 13.03 8.04
N ASN A 155 14.71 13.90 8.40
CA ASN A 155 14.97 15.31 8.66
C ASN A 155 14.56 15.62 10.11
N PRO A 156 15.54 15.86 11.00
CA PRO A 156 15.26 16.16 12.41
C PRO A 156 14.45 17.45 12.56
#